data_AF-A3JPI8-F1
#
_entry.id   AF-A3JPI8-F1
#
_cell.length_a   1.000
_cell.length_b   1.000
_cell.length_c   1.000
_cell.angle_alpha   90.00
_cell.angle_beta   90.00
_cell.angle_gamma   90.00
#
_symmetry.space_group_name_H-M   'P 1'
#
loop_
_entity.id
_entity.type
_entity.pdbx_description
1 polymer ?
#
loop_
_entity_poly.entity_id
_entity_poly.type
_entity_poly.pdbx_seq_one_letter_code
_entity_poly.pdbx_strand_id
1 'polypeptide(L)'
;MATILLSAAGAAIGAGVGGSALGLSSLVIGRAVGATLGRVIDQRVLGSGAEAVESGKIDRFRLTGASEGSAIAHVYGRMRIVGQIIWGTKFLESTSTSGGGKGTSRGPAITAYSYSTSLAIALCEGEIRSVGRVWADGVEIETDDLNMRVYHGTDDQLPDPKIEAVEGEGMAPAYRGVAYVVIEDLPLAKFGNRVPQFSFEIVRHAQPDSRDLATSVCGGTEGVALIPGTGEFSLATTPVFSSNGLGEQGALNVHSPSGKSDFETSMDTLRAEVPNCK
;
A
#
# COMPACT_ATOMS: atom_id res chain seq x y z
N MET A 1 -2.68 9.56 -30.99
CA MET A 1 -3.48 8.38 -31.45
C MET A 1 -3.72 8.42 -32.96
N ALA A 2 -3.55 9.58 -33.61
CA ALA A 2 -3.69 9.73 -35.06
C ALA A 2 -2.57 9.04 -35.85
N THR A 3 -1.36 8.89 -35.27
CA THR A 3 -0.22 8.23 -35.94
C THR A 3 -0.52 6.77 -36.29
N ILE A 4 -1.17 6.03 -35.40
CA ILE A 4 -1.52 4.62 -35.63
C ILE A 4 -2.63 4.52 -36.68
N LEU A 5 -3.66 5.38 -36.60
CA LEU A 5 -4.77 5.39 -37.54
C LEU A 5 -4.38 5.83 -38.96
N LEU A 6 -3.61 6.92 -39.09
CA LEU A 6 -3.16 7.42 -40.40
C LEU A 6 -2.05 6.58 -41.02
N SER A 7 -1.19 5.93 -40.22
CA SER A 7 -0.21 4.97 -40.75
C SER A 7 -0.90 3.70 -41.25
N ALA A 8 -1.97 3.24 -40.59
CA ALA A 8 -2.80 2.14 -41.09
C ALA A 8 -3.59 2.52 -42.35
N ALA A 9 -4.16 3.72 -42.41
CA ALA A 9 -4.84 4.23 -43.60
C ALA A 9 -3.87 4.44 -44.79
N GLY A 10 -2.69 5.00 -44.54
CA GLY A 10 -1.64 5.17 -45.55
C GLY A 10 -1.07 3.84 -46.06
N ALA A 11 -0.99 2.82 -45.19
CA ALA A 11 -0.67 1.44 -45.56
C ALA A 11 -1.72 0.86 -46.53
N ALA A 12 -2.99 1.07 -46.23
CA ALA A 12 -4.11 0.54 -47.02
C ALA A 12 -4.22 1.23 -48.40
N ILE A 13 -4.05 2.55 -48.46
CA ILE A 13 -4.05 3.30 -49.73
C ILE A 13 -2.80 2.98 -50.57
N GLY A 14 -1.63 2.86 -49.93
CA GLY A 14 -0.39 2.47 -50.59
C GLY A 14 -0.43 1.04 -51.17
N ALA A 15 -1.20 0.15 -50.57
CA ALA A 15 -1.48 -1.18 -51.11
C ALA A 15 -2.45 -1.17 -52.31
N GLY A 16 -3.35 -0.18 -52.39
CA GLY A 16 -4.38 -0.10 -53.43
C GLY A 16 -3.96 0.55 -54.75
N VAL A 17 -2.90 1.36 -54.78
CA VAL A 17 -2.57 2.22 -55.94
C VAL A 17 -1.38 1.73 -56.79
N GLY A 18 -0.64 0.69 -56.39
CA GLY A 18 0.37 0.14 -57.29
C GLY A 18 1.31 -0.85 -56.64
N GLY A 19 1.35 -2.06 -57.18
CA GLY A 19 2.37 -3.05 -56.89
C GLY A 19 3.76 -2.57 -57.31
N SER A 20 4.74 -2.77 -56.42
CA SER A 20 6.16 -3.04 -56.73
C SER A 20 6.83 -2.24 -57.86
N ALA A 21 6.73 -0.91 -57.90
CA ALA A 21 7.41 -0.13 -58.93
C ALA A 21 8.90 0.19 -58.61
N LEU A 22 9.37 0.04 -57.36
CA LEU A 22 10.73 0.51 -56.96
C LEU A 22 11.49 -0.42 -55.98
N GLY A 23 11.19 -1.73 -55.94
CA GLY A 23 11.98 -2.70 -55.14
C GLY A 23 11.83 -2.60 -53.61
N LEU A 24 11.08 -1.63 -53.10
CA LEU A 24 10.56 -1.56 -51.74
C LEU A 24 9.04 -1.57 -51.81
N SER A 25 8.38 -2.37 -50.98
CA SER A 25 6.92 -2.53 -51.04
C SER A 25 6.23 -1.17 -50.80
N SER A 26 5.29 -0.81 -51.67
CA SER A 26 4.49 0.42 -51.61
C SER A 26 3.72 0.59 -50.28
N LEU A 27 3.52 -0.53 -49.58
CA LEU A 27 3.07 -0.62 -48.19
C LEU A 27 4.00 0.10 -47.19
N VAL A 28 5.31 -0.06 -47.35
CA VAL A 28 6.32 0.55 -46.46
C VAL A 28 6.38 2.06 -46.69
N ILE A 29 6.28 2.50 -47.95
CA ILE A 29 6.27 3.92 -48.31
C ILE A 29 4.98 4.59 -47.80
N GLY A 30 3.82 3.96 -47.99
CA GLY A 30 2.53 4.46 -47.48
C GLY A 30 2.48 4.53 -45.95
N ARG A 31 3.06 3.54 -45.26
CA ARG A 31 3.21 3.57 -43.79
C ARG A 31 4.15 4.67 -43.34
N ALA A 32 5.28 4.86 -44.02
CA ALA A 32 6.24 5.92 -43.68
C ALA A 32 5.60 7.30 -43.83
N VAL A 33 4.92 7.57 -44.96
CA VAL A 33 4.25 8.86 -45.19
C VAL A 33 3.10 9.07 -44.21
N GLY A 34 2.25 8.06 -43.98
CA GLY A 34 1.16 8.13 -43.00
C GLY A 34 1.63 8.32 -41.56
N ALA A 35 2.75 7.71 -41.17
CA ALA A 35 3.36 7.90 -39.86
C ALA A 35 3.97 9.30 -39.69
N THR A 36 4.59 9.86 -40.74
CA THR A 36 5.14 11.23 -40.68
C THR A 36 4.06 12.30 -40.53
N LEU A 37 2.97 12.21 -41.30
CA LEU A 37 1.85 13.15 -41.21
C LEU A 37 1.06 12.97 -39.91
N GLY A 38 0.84 11.72 -39.49
CA GLY A 38 0.21 11.41 -38.21
C GLY A 38 1.02 11.94 -37.02
N ARG A 39 2.36 11.90 -37.11
CA ARG A 39 3.26 12.46 -36.10
C ARG A 39 3.19 13.98 -36.02
N VAL A 40 3.07 14.68 -37.16
CA VAL A 40 2.89 16.14 -37.19
C VAL A 40 1.55 16.56 -36.56
N ILE A 41 0.49 15.79 -36.77
CA ILE A 41 -0.83 16.07 -36.19
C ILE A 41 -0.85 15.74 -34.69
N ASP A 42 -0.32 14.57 -34.30
CA ASP A 42 -0.20 14.21 -32.87
C ASP A 42 0.73 15.21 -32.14
N GLN A 43 1.80 15.73 -32.76
CA GLN A 43 2.66 16.79 -32.21
C GLN A 43 1.97 18.16 -32.12
N ARG A 44 1.04 18.49 -33.03
CA ARG A 44 0.28 19.75 -32.95
C ARG A 44 -0.81 19.71 -31.88
N VAL A 45 -1.39 18.54 -31.61
CA VAL A 45 -2.41 18.36 -30.56
C VAL A 45 -1.78 18.25 -29.17
N LEU A 46 -0.60 17.64 -29.03
CA LEU A 46 0.13 17.52 -27.76
C LEU A 46 1.01 18.75 -27.43
N GLY A 47 1.05 19.75 -28.32
CA GLY A 47 1.93 20.91 -28.20
C GLY A 47 3.37 20.60 -28.61
N SER A 48 4.14 21.64 -28.97
CA SER A 48 5.52 21.53 -29.47
C SER A 48 6.56 21.14 -28.40
N GLY A 49 6.18 20.31 -27.42
CA GLY A 49 7.00 19.93 -26.28
C GLY A 49 7.17 18.41 -26.19
N ALA A 50 8.32 17.93 -26.67
CA ALA A 50 8.90 16.60 -26.46
C ALA A 50 8.09 15.36 -26.93
N GLU A 51 8.82 14.27 -27.17
CA GLU A 51 8.26 12.97 -27.52
C GLU A 51 7.39 12.43 -26.37
N ALA A 52 6.29 11.75 -26.69
CA ALA A 52 5.41 11.18 -25.68
C ALA A 52 6.13 10.08 -24.88
N VAL A 53 6.40 10.36 -23.61
CA VAL A 53 6.98 9.38 -22.67
C VAL A 53 5.87 8.44 -22.20
N GLU A 54 6.12 7.13 -22.25
CA GLU A 54 5.22 6.14 -21.65
C GLU A 54 5.12 6.41 -20.14
N SER A 55 3.94 6.82 -19.69
CA SER A 55 3.67 7.17 -18.29
C SER A 55 2.41 6.46 -17.79
N GLY A 56 2.41 6.03 -16.53
CA GLY A 56 1.22 5.50 -15.86
C GLY A 56 0.84 4.07 -16.22
N LYS A 57 1.77 3.23 -16.70
CA LYS A 57 1.49 1.79 -16.90
C LYS A 57 1.08 1.18 -15.55
N ILE A 58 -0.17 0.74 -15.47
CA ILE A 58 -0.70 0.08 -14.27
C ILE A 58 0.04 -1.23 -14.09
N ASP A 59 0.79 -1.31 -13.00
CA ASP A 59 1.48 -2.54 -12.64
C ASP A 59 0.45 -3.59 -12.26
N ARG A 60 0.43 -4.71 -13.00
CA ARG A 60 -0.75 -5.61 -12.99
C ARG A 60 -0.87 -6.43 -11.71
N PHE A 61 0.12 -6.42 -10.84
CA PHE A 61 0.02 -7.06 -9.52
C PHE A 61 1.16 -6.58 -8.62
N ARG A 62 0.85 -5.85 -7.55
CA ARG A 62 1.85 -5.44 -6.55
C ARG A 62 1.97 -6.56 -5.53
N LEU A 63 3.16 -7.16 -5.43
CA LEU A 63 3.50 -8.22 -4.48
C LEU A 63 4.59 -7.71 -3.54
N THR A 64 4.51 -8.09 -2.27
CA THR A 64 5.56 -7.87 -1.27
C THR A 64 6.77 -8.68 -1.70
N GLY A 65 7.79 -7.96 -2.16
CA GLY A 65 9.09 -8.52 -2.53
C GLY A 65 10.09 -8.45 -1.39
N ALA A 66 11.19 -9.18 -1.58
CA ALA A 66 12.43 -9.07 -0.79
C ALA A 66 13.65 -8.96 -1.73
N SER A 67 13.42 -8.55 -2.99
CA SER A 67 14.46 -8.45 -4.01
C SER A 67 15.23 -7.14 -3.90
N GLU A 68 16.55 -7.23 -4.02
CA GLU A 68 17.38 -6.05 -4.22
C GLU A 68 17.14 -5.44 -5.62
N GLY A 69 17.18 -4.11 -5.72
CA GLY A 69 17.01 -3.38 -6.99
C GLY A 69 15.59 -2.93 -7.31
N SER A 70 14.61 -3.24 -6.46
CA SER A 70 13.28 -2.62 -6.55
C SER A 70 13.37 -1.11 -6.29
N ALA A 71 12.59 -0.32 -7.04
CA ALA A 71 12.50 1.11 -6.80
C ALA A 71 11.79 1.42 -5.47
N ILE A 72 12.22 2.47 -4.78
CA ILE A 72 11.49 3.01 -3.64
C ILE A 72 10.26 3.73 -4.17
N ALA A 73 9.11 3.44 -3.58
CA ALA A 73 7.87 4.06 -4.01
C ALA A 73 7.79 5.51 -3.54
N HIS A 74 7.26 6.36 -4.41
CA HIS A 74 6.89 7.72 -4.08
C HIS A 74 5.38 7.88 -4.18
N VAL A 75 4.76 8.36 -3.11
CA VAL A 75 3.30 8.34 -2.94
C VAL A 75 2.80 9.71 -2.52
N TYR A 76 1.62 10.09 -3.01
CA TYR A 76 0.94 11.32 -2.64
C TYR A 76 -0.47 11.00 -2.16
N GLY A 77 -0.86 11.59 -1.02
CA GLY A 77 -2.17 11.40 -0.40
C GLY A 77 -2.32 10.05 0.28
N ARG A 78 -3.57 9.57 0.33
CA ARG A 78 -3.94 8.29 0.95
C ARG A 78 -3.99 7.18 -0.10
N MET A 79 -3.08 6.22 0.00
CA MET A 79 -2.90 5.17 -0.99
C MET A 79 -2.58 3.83 -0.33
N ARG A 80 -3.09 2.75 -0.90
CA ARG A 80 -2.66 1.39 -0.55
C ARG A 80 -1.37 1.05 -1.29
N ILE A 81 -0.33 0.76 -0.53
CA ILE A 81 0.97 0.35 -1.03
C ILE A 81 1.32 -1.05 -0.53
N VAL A 82 2.04 -1.79 -1.36
CA VAL A 82 2.62 -3.07 -0.99
C VAL A 82 4.05 -2.79 -0.58
N GLY A 83 4.37 -3.06 0.68
CA GLY A 83 5.68 -2.79 1.21
C GLY A 83 6.72 -3.80 0.72
N GLN A 84 7.99 -3.48 0.92
CA GLN A 84 9.11 -4.35 0.60
C GLN A 84 9.87 -4.73 1.87
N ILE A 85 10.18 -6.01 2.05
CA ILE A 85 10.95 -6.48 3.21
C ILE A 85 12.40 -6.00 3.07
N ILE A 86 12.88 -5.26 4.07
CA ILE A 86 14.24 -4.71 4.12
C ILE A 86 15.11 -5.34 5.22
N TRP A 87 14.48 -5.98 6.20
CA TRP A 87 15.13 -6.73 7.25
C TRP A 87 14.17 -7.81 7.79
N GLY A 88 14.72 -8.92 8.28
CA GLY A 88 13.94 -9.96 8.92
C GLY A 88 14.83 -10.92 9.70
N THR A 89 14.32 -11.42 10.81
CA THR A 89 15.01 -12.43 11.61
C THR A 89 14.88 -13.81 10.97
N LYS A 90 15.67 -14.76 11.46
CA LYS A 90 15.40 -16.19 11.22
C LYS A 90 14.07 -16.58 11.88
N PHE A 91 13.43 -17.63 11.36
CA PHE A 91 12.23 -18.18 11.99
C PHE A 91 12.56 -18.76 13.37
N LEU A 92 11.80 -18.35 14.38
CA LEU A 92 11.84 -18.94 15.70
C LEU A 92 10.80 -20.06 15.78
N GLU A 93 11.24 -21.28 16.01
CA GLU A 93 10.38 -22.46 16.17
C GLU A 93 10.01 -22.65 17.64
N SER A 94 8.73 -22.89 17.92
CA SER A 94 8.21 -23.27 19.23
C SER A 94 7.46 -24.59 19.10
N THR A 95 7.73 -25.52 20.02
CA THR A 95 7.09 -26.84 20.05
C THR A 95 6.22 -26.99 21.29
N SER A 96 5.00 -27.49 21.10
CA SER A 96 4.09 -27.81 22.20
C SER A 96 3.56 -29.23 22.03
N THR A 97 3.84 -30.08 23.01
CA THR A 97 3.36 -31.47 23.03
C THR A 97 2.16 -31.59 23.94
N SER A 98 1.01 -31.99 23.41
CA SER A 98 -0.20 -32.30 24.18
C SER A 98 -0.58 -33.77 24.03
N GLY A 99 -0.97 -34.40 25.15
CA GLY A 99 -1.29 -35.83 25.22
C GLY A 99 -0.21 -36.67 25.93
N GLY A 100 -0.65 -37.54 26.84
CA GLY A 100 0.23 -38.35 27.70
C GLY A 100 -0.20 -38.39 29.17
N GLY A 101 -1.50 -38.47 29.46
CA GLY A 101 -2.00 -38.62 30.82
C GLY A 101 -1.74 -40.02 31.40
N LYS A 102 -1.50 -40.10 32.72
CA LYS A 102 -1.34 -41.37 33.46
C LYS A 102 -2.71 -42.07 33.59
N GLY A 103 -3.02 -42.99 32.68
CA GLY A 103 -4.28 -43.74 32.66
C GLY A 103 -4.30 -44.80 31.55
N THR A 104 -5.20 -45.79 31.68
CA THR A 104 -5.24 -47.04 30.90
C THR A 104 -5.60 -46.89 29.41
N SER A 105 -5.88 -45.67 28.92
CA SER A 105 -6.05 -45.38 27.50
C SER A 105 -5.05 -44.31 27.07
N ARG A 106 -3.94 -44.74 26.47
CA ARG A 106 -2.87 -43.87 25.99
C ARG A 106 -3.25 -43.32 24.61
N GLY A 107 -3.89 -42.16 24.58
CA GLY A 107 -4.00 -41.38 23.35
C GLY A 107 -2.59 -41.00 22.83
N PRO A 108 -2.38 -40.92 21.51
CA PRO A 108 -1.10 -40.54 20.94
C PRO A 108 -0.72 -39.11 21.37
N ALA A 109 0.56 -38.89 21.66
CA ALA A 109 1.09 -37.55 21.92
C ALA A 109 1.17 -36.77 20.60
N ILE A 110 0.54 -35.60 20.53
CA ILE A 110 0.55 -34.73 19.36
C ILE A 110 1.54 -33.60 19.66
N THR A 111 2.58 -33.47 18.84
CA THR A 111 3.52 -32.34 18.90
C THR A 111 3.14 -31.34 17.84
N ALA A 112 2.75 -30.14 18.26
CA ALA A 112 2.45 -29.01 17.39
C ALA A 112 3.69 -28.11 17.26
N TYR A 113 3.96 -27.66 16.05
CA TYR A 113 5.02 -26.70 15.72
C TYR A 113 4.39 -25.35 15.39
N SER A 114 4.88 -24.29 15.99
CA SER A 114 4.55 -22.91 15.67
C SER A 114 5.81 -22.13 15.33
N TYR A 115 5.67 -21.15 14.44
CA TYR A 115 6.78 -20.31 13.99
C TYR A 115 6.44 -18.84 14.20
N SER A 116 7.46 -18.05 14.56
CA SER A 116 7.38 -16.59 14.56
C SER A 116 8.60 -15.96 13.89
N THR A 117 8.45 -14.73 13.43
CA THR A 117 9.54 -13.95 12.85
C THR A 117 9.32 -12.45 13.08
N SER A 118 10.40 -11.69 13.24
CA SER A 118 10.35 -10.23 13.19
C SER A 118 10.73 -9.75 11.79
N LEU A 119 10.08 -8.69 11.30
CA LEU A 119 10.23 -8.18 9.94
C LEU A 119 10.25 -6.64 9.96
N ALA A 120 11.05 -6.03 9.09
CA ALA A 120 10.94 -4.62 8.75
C ALA A 120 10.54 -4.48 7.28
N ILE A 121 9.55 -3.64 7.02
CA ILE A 121 8.90 -3.47 5.72
C ILE A 121 8.96 -1.98 5.33
N ALA A 122 9.71 -1.66 4.28
CA ALA A 122 9.74 -0.33 3.68
C ALA A 122 8.44 -0.04 2.92
N LEU A 123 7.94 1.19 3.06
CA LEU A 123 6.69 1.65 2.46
C LEU A 123 6.97 2.62 1.31
N CYS A 124 7.54 3.79 1.60
CA CYS A 124 7.80 4.84 0.61
C CYS A 124 8.91 5.79 1.07
N GLU A 125 9.37 6.64 0.15
CA GLU A 125 10.30 7.72 0.48
C GLU A 125 9.64 8.93 1.15
N GLY A 126 10.39 9.60 2.01
CA GLY A 126 10.00 10.81 2.74
C GLY A 126 9.03 10.57 3.90
N GLU A 127 8.64 11.67 4.52
CA GLU A 127 7.82 11.64 5.73
C GLU A 127 6.35 11.25 5.41
N ILE A 128 5.86 10.20 6.07
CA ILE A 128 4.43 9.83 6.08
C ILE A 128 3.75 10.38 7.33
N ARG A 129 2.45 10.65 7.20
CA ARG A 129 1.64 11.10 8.33
C ARG A 129 1.18 9.94 9.20
N SER A 130 0.68 8.88 8.58
CA SER A 130 0.16 7.72 9.30
C SER A 130 0.12 6.49 8.41
N VAL A 131 0.12 5.33 9.07
CA VAL A 131 -0.30 4.06 8.51
C VAL A 131 -1.69 3.78 9.05
N GLY A 132 -2.67 3.65 8.16
CA GLY A 132 -4.05 3.32 8.49
C GLY A 132 -4.24 1.80 8.47
N ARG A 133 -5.13 1.34 7.59
CA ARG A 133 -5.48 -0.08 7.47
C ARG A 133 -4.31 -0.94 6.98
N VAL A 134 -4.23 -2.16 7.51
CA VAL A 134 -3.24 -3.16 7.14
C VAL A 134 -3.95 -4.39 6.61
N TRP A 135 -3.43 -4.97 5.53
CA TRP A 135 -3.92 -6.23 5.00
C TRP A 135 -2.78 -7.24 4.90
N ALA A 136 -3.05 -8.46 5.31
CA ALA A 136 -2.20 -9.63 5.11
C ALA A 136 -2.89 -10.62 4.18
N ASP A 137 -2.25 -10.97 3.06
CA ASP A 137 -2.79 -11.86 2.02
C ASP A 137 -4.18 -11.43 1.50
N GLY A 138 -4.46 -10.13 1.53
CA GLY A 138 -5.72 -9.54 1.08
C GLY A 138 -6.80 -9.44 2.15
N VAL A 139 -6.63 -10.05 3.32
CA VAL A 139 -7.55 -9.93 4.46
C VAL A 139 -7.11 -8.76 5.34
N GLU A 140 -8.07 -7.91 5.72
CA GLU A 140 -7.82 -6.80 6.63
C GLU A 140 -7.54 -7.32 8.03
N ILE A 141 -6.51 -6.78 8.66
CA ILE A 141 -6.10 -7.13 10.02
C ILE A 141 -6.01 -5.84 10.84
N GLU A 142 -6.39 -5.94 12.10
CA GLU A 142 -6.29 -4.83 13.03
C GLU A 142 -4.81 -4.51 13.30
N THR A 143 -4.46 -3.23 13.34
CA THR A 143 -3.09 -2.77 13.62
C THR A 143 -2.65 -3.16 15.03
N ASP A 144 -3.58 -3.17 15.98
CA ASP A 144 -3.31 -3.41 17.40
C ASP A 144 -3.05 -4.90 17.68
N ASP A 145 -3.54 -5.79 16.81
CA ASP A 145 -3.22 -7.22 16.79
C ASP A 145 -1.79 -7.50 16.29
N LEU A 146 -1.14 -6.51 15.68
CA LEU A 146 0.25 -6.56 15.28
C LEU A 146 1.09 -5.83 16.32
N ASN A 147 2.13 -6.48 16.84
CA ASN A 147 3.17 -5.78 17.59
C ASN A 147 4.01 -4.94 16.60
N MET A 148 3.43 -3.84 16.14
CA MET A 148 3.86 -3.05 15.00
C MET A 148 4.36 -1.68 15.46
N ARG A 149 5.52 -1.27 14.97
CA ARG A 149 6.08 0.08 15.14
C ARG A 149 6.21 0.76 13.79
N VAL A 150 5.70 1.98 13.71
CA VAL A 150 5.75 2.80 12.50
C VAL A 150 6.89 3.81 12.61
N TYR A 151 7.74 3.83 11.60
CA TYR A 151 8.77 4.84 11.41
C TYR A 151 8.34 5.74 10.26
N HIS A 152 8.22 7.04 10.56
CA HIS A 152 7.59 7.98 9.65
C HIS A 152 8.46 8.36 8.45
N GLY A 153 9.76 8.00 8.44
CA GLY A 153 10.67 8.34 7.37
C GLY A 153 11.28 9.74 7.51
N THR A 154 11.34 10.27 8.74
CA THR A 154 12.02 11.53 9.01
C THR A 154 13.54 11.38 8.89
N ASP A 155 14.24 12.49 8.66
CA ASP A 155 15.69 12.49 8.56
C ASP A 155 16.39 12.29 9.91
N ASP A 156 15.68 12.52 11.01
CA ASP A 156 16.18 12.41 12.38
C ASP A 156 15.78 11.09 13.08
N GLN A 157 15.05 10.20 12.41
CA GLN A 157 14.63 8.94 13.02
C GLN A 157 15.83 8.08 13.44
N LEU A 158 15.63 7.37 14.55
CA LEU A 158 16.62 6.48 15.16
C LEU A 158 16.42 5.03 14.70
N PRO A 159 17.45 4.17 14.80
CA PRO A 159 17.33 2.74 14.54
C PRO A 159 16.24 2.09 15.40
N ASP A 160 15.63 1.02 14.88
CA ASP A 160 14.64 0.27 15.65
C ASP A 160 15.30 -0.56 16.77
N PRO A 161 14.78 -0.52 18.01
CA PRO A 161 15.37 -1.26 19.14
C PRO A 161 15.42 -2.77 18.95
N LYS A 162 14.46 -3.39 18.26
CA LYS A 162 14.45 -4.84 18.01
C LYS A 162 15.47 -5.21 16.94
N ILE A 163 15.62 -4.39 15.91
CA ILE A 163 16.68 -4.56 14.91
C ILE A 163 18.06 -4.43 15.60
N GLU A 164 18.25 -3.40 16.42
CA GLU A 164 19.49 -3.18 17.16
C GLU A 164 19.80 -4.29 18.17
N ALA A 165 18.78 -4.81 18.86
CA ALA A 165 18.95 -5.94 19.77
C ALA A 165 19.42 -7.23 19.06
N VAL A 166 19.07 -7.41 17.78
CA VAL A 166 19.44 -8.59 16.99
C VAL A 166 20.79 -8.40 16.29
N GLU A 167 21.01 -7.24 15.66
CA GLU A 167 22.21 -6.96 14.87
C GLU A 167 23.39 -6.49 15.74
N GLY A 168 23.12 -5.95 16.93
CA GLY A 168 24.09 -5.37 17.85
C GLY A 168 24.04 -3.84 17.89
N GLU A 169 24.45 -3.28 19.03
CA GLU A 169 24.47 -1.83 19.28
C GLU A 169 25.27 -1.08 18.21
N GLY A 170 24.66 -0.06 17.60
CA GLY A 170 25.28 0.75 16.54
C GLY A 170 25.42 0.06 15.18
N MET A 171 24.98 -1.19 15.03
CA MET A 171 24.99 -1.92 13.76
C MET A 171 23.65 -1.84 13.01
N ALA A 172 22.58 -1.44 13.70
CA ALA A 172 21.26 -1.30 13.09
C ALA A 172 21.14 -0.05 12.20
N PRO A 173 20.65 -0.18 10.96
CA PRO A 173 20.35 0.96 10.12
C PRO A 173 19.13 1.74 10.64
N ALA A 174 19.18 3.08 10.56
CA ALA A 174 18.06 3.96 10.89
C ALA A 174 17.09 4.22 9.73
N TYR A 175 17.43 3.78 8.51
CA TYR A 175 16.64 3.95 7.29
C TYR A 175 16.08 5.38 7.08
N ARG A 176 16.83 6.43 7.45
CA ARG A 176 16.41 7.84 7.36
C ARG A 176 15.92 8.21 5.96
N GLY A 177 14.87 9.01 5.90
CA GLY A 177 14.22 9.39 4.64
C GLY A 177 13.34 8.30 4.01
N VAL A 178 13.21 7.13 4.64
CA VAL A 178 12.31 6.05 4.20
C VAL A 178 11.35 5.71 5.32
N ALA A 179 10.06 5.79 5.03
CA ALA A 179 9.03 5.32 5.93
C ALA A 179 9.00 3.79 5.93
N TYR A 180 9.07 3.17 7.10
CA TYR A 180 9.06 1.72 7.24
C TYR A 180 8.31 1.30 8.50
N VAL A 181 7.94 0.02 8.54
CA VAL A 181 7.19 -0.58 9.63
C VAL A 181 7.95 -1.79 10.12
N VAL A 182 8.11 -1.91 11.44
CA VAL A 182 8.66 -3.11 12.09
C VAL A 182 7.50 -3.89 12.71
N ILE A 183 7.37 -5.17 12.36
CA ILE A 183 6.46 -6.10 13.00
C ILE A 183 7.33 -7.06 13.81
N GLU A 184 7.15 -7.05 15.12
CA GLU A 184 7.91 -7.87 16.05
C GLU A 184 7.18 -9.19 16.35
N ASP A 185 7.94 -10.29 16.32
CA ASP A 185 7.53 -11.64 16.71
C ASP A 185 6.17 -12.07 16.11
N LEU A 186 5.95 -11.79 14.82
CA LEU A 186 4.74 -12.13 14.08
C LEU A 186 4.47 -13.64 14.11
N PRO A 187 3.35 -14.11 14.69
CA PRO A 187 2.99 -15.52 14.65
C PRO A 187 2.54 -15.92 13.24
N LEU A 188 3.20 -16.94 12.67
CA LEU A 188 2.96 -17.40 11.30
C LEU A 188 1.91 -18.50 11.19
N ALA A 189 1.46 -19.07 12.31
CA ALA A 189 0.47 -20.14 12.33
C ALA A 189 -0.83 -19.74 11.61
N LYS A 190 -1.28 -18.48 11.79
CA LYS A 190 -2.47 -17.93 11.14
C LYS A 190 -2.32 -17.73 9.62
N PHE A 191 -1.09 -17.74 9.11
CA PHE A 191 -0.77 -17.56 7.70
C PHE A 191 -0.26 -18.85 7.03
N GLY A 192 -0.50 -20.01 7.64
CA GLY A 192 -0.04 -21.29 7.11
C GLY A 192 1.48 -21.47 7.19
N ASN A 193 2.11 -20.92 8.24
CA ASN A 193 3.55 -20.98 8.50
C ASN A 193 4.43 -20.39 7.39
N ARG A 194 3.93 -19.36 6.70
CA ARG A 194 4.69 -18.52 5.77
C ARG A 194 4.53 -17.05 6.11
N VAL A 195 5.47 -16.23 5.64
CA VAL A 195 5.32 -14.78 5.68
C VAL A 195 4.17 -14.36 4.75
N PRO A 196 3.15 -13.64 5.26
CA PRO A 196 2.07 -13.14 4.42
C PRO A 196 2.50 -11.95 3.56
N GLN A 197 1.74 -11.71 2.50
CA GLN A 197 1.90 -10.52 1.66
C GLN A 197 1.24 -9.34 2.36
N PHE A 198 2.04 -8.37 2.80
CA PHE A 198 1.55 -7.21 3.51
C PHE A 198 1.32 -6.03 2.57
N SER A 199 0.19 -5.37 2.77
CA SER A 199 -0.10 -4.08 2.15
C SER A 199 -0.68 -3.13 3.19
N PHE A 200 -0.38 -1.86 3.04
CA PHE A 200 -0.63 -0.82 4.02
C PHE A 200 -1.32 0.35 3.34
N GLU A 201 -2.35 0.89 3.98
CA GLU A 201 -2.86 2.21 3.65
C GLU A 201 -1.94 3.23 4.30
N ILE A 202 -1.29 4.04 3.48
CA ILE A 202 -0.43 5.12 3.97
C ILE A 202 -1.07 6.45 3.63
N VAL A 203 -0.95 7.40 4.55
CA VAL A 203 -1.28 8.80 4.30
C VAL A 203 0.03 9.57 4.23
N ARG A 204 0.34 10.10 3.05
CA ARG A 204 1.53 10.93 2.82
C ARG A 204 1.13 12.31 2.33
N HIS A 205 1.38 13.31 3.16
CA HIS A 205 1.14 14.70 2.79
C HIS A 205 2.24 15.22 1.87
N ALA A 206 2.07 16.46 1.40
CA ALA A 206 3.20 17.21 0.88
C ALA A 206 4.28 17.31 1.99
N GLN A 207 5.55 17.22 1.61
CA GLN A 207 6.66 17.19 2.56
C GLN A 207 6.77 18.52 3.34
N PRO A 208 7.35 18.53 4.56
CA PRO A 208 7.41 19.72 5.42
C PRO A 208 8.06 20.95 4.78
N ASP A 209 9.00 20.73 3.85
CA ASP A 209 9.72 21.76 3.10
C ASP A 209 8.92 22.34 1.91
N SER A 210 7.79 21.71 1.56
CA SER A 210 6.96 22.15 0.45
C SER A 210 6.20 23.43 0.78
N ARG A 211 6.18 24.37 -0.17
CA ARG A 211 5.49 25.66 -0.03
C ARG A 211 3.97 25.51 0.12
N ASP A 212 3.43 24.42 -0.39
CA ASP A 212 1.99 24.22 -0.53
C ASP A 212 1.37 23.58 0.72
N LEU A 213 2.17 23.06 1.66
CA LEU A 213 1.65 22.36 2.84
C LEU A 213 0.75 23.26 3.70
N ALA A 214 1.15 24.50 3.94
CA ALA A 214 0.38 25.45 4.76
C ALA A 214 -0.96 25.84 4.10
N THR A 215 -1.04 25.84 2.76
CA THR A 215 -2.27 26.13 2.01
C THR A 215 -3.08 24.88 1.66
N SER A 216 -2.53 23.70 1.89
CA SER A 216 -3.20 22.43 1.62
C SER A 216 -4.32 22.19 2.63
N VAL A 217 -5.30 21.34 2.29
CA VAL A 217 -6.35 20.94 3.23
C VAL A 217 -5.75 20.33 4.51
N CYS A 218 -4.73 19.47 4.37
CA CYS A 218 -4.11 18.78 5.51
C CYS A 218 -3.39 19.75 6.47
N GLY A 219 -2.71 20.78 5.95
CA GLY A 219 -1.92 21.72 6.76
C GLY A 219 -2.65 23.02 7.13
N GLY A 220 -3.64 23.45 6.34
CA GLY A 220 -4.33 24.72 6.52
C GLY A 220 -5.68 24.63 7.23
N THR A 221 -6.24 23.43 7.41
CA THR A 221 -7.52 23.27 8.10
C THR A 221 -7.34 23.31 9.62
N GLU A 222 -7.90 24.34 10.25
CA GLU A 222 -7.87 24.54 11.71
C GLU A 222 -9.16 24.10 12.43
N GLY A 223 -10.23 23.84 11.68
CA GLY A 223 -11.51 23.42 12.25
C GLY A 223 -12.43 22.78 11.20
N VAL A 224 -13.29 21.88 11.66
CA VAL A 224 -14.27 21.17 10.82
C VAL A 224 -15.66 21.29 11.45
N ALA A 225 -16.66 21.63 10.63
CA ALA A 225 -18.06 21.56 11.04
C ALA A 225 -18.57 20.12 10.87
N LEU A 226 -18.92 19.46 11.98
CA LEU A 226 -19.47 18.11 11.96
C LEU A 226 -20.95 18.15 11.57
N ILE A 227 -21.30 17.47 10.48
CA ILE A 227 -22.69 17.30 10.03
C ILE A 227 -23.02 15.81 10.14
N PRO A 228 -23.60 15.34 11.26
CA PRO A 228 -24.11 14.00 11.32
C PRO A 228 -25.25 13.89 10.29
N GLY A 229 -25.26 12.84 9.49
CA GLY A 229 -26.41 12.54 8.64
C GLY A 229 -27.66 12.21 9.47
N THR A 230 -28.52 11.35 8.95
CA THR A 230 -29.78 10.97 9.63
C THR A 230 -29.65 9.78 10.59
N GLY A 231 -28.44 9.34 10.93
CA GLY A 231 -28.24 8.14 11.76
C GLY A 231 -28.32 8.44 13.26
N GLU A 232 -29.07 7.64 14.00
CA GLU A 232 -29.36 7.81 15.44
C GLU A 232 -28.10 7.81 16.32
N PHE A 233 -27.15 6.92 16.05
CA PHE A 233 -25.92 6.75 16.84
C PHE A 233 -24.67 7.29 16.14
N SER A 234 -24.83 8.18 15.15
CA SER A 234 -23.71 8.65 14.30
C SER A 234 -22.64 9.44 15.05
N LEU A 235 -23.01 10.10 16.16
CA LEU A 235 -22.09 10.87 17.02
C LEU A 235 -21.81 10.19 18.36
N ALA A 236 -22.24 8.93 18.53
CA ALA A 236 -22.03 8.23 19.78
C ALA A 236 -20.54 7.88 19.93
N THR A 237 -19.94 8.27 21.05
CA THR A 237 -18.53 8.00 21.40
C THR A 237 -18.31 6.61 21.97
N THR A 238 -19.39 5.87 22.24
CA THR A 238 -19.36 4.51 22.78
C THR A 238 -20.01 3.53 21.82
N PRO A 239 -19.51 2.28 21.71
CA PRO A 239 -20.20 1.22 20.99
C PRO A 239 -21.62 0.99 21.51
N VAL A 240 -22.58 0.96 20.61
CA VAL A 240 -24.00 0.69 20.88
C VAL A 240 -24.37 -0.61 20.19
N PHE A 241 -24.97 -1.53 20.94
CA PHE A 241 -25.41 -2.82 20.44
C PHE A 241 -26.94 -2.89 20.48
N SER A 242 -27.52 -3.45 19.44
CA SER A 242 -28.94 -3.81 19.40
C SER A 242 -29.09 -5.32 19.51
N SER A 243 -30.09 -5.77 20.28
CA SER A 243 -30.51 -7.17 20.27
C SER A 243 -31.42 -7.42 19.07
N ASN A 244 -30.98 -8.26 18.13
CA ASN A 244 -31.74 -8.62 16.93
C ASN A 244 -32.64 -9.85 17.14
N GLY A 245 -32.77 -10.38 18.36
CA GLY A 245 -33.62 -11.54 18.68
C GLY A 245 -32.94 -12.52 19.63
N LEU A 246 -33.18 -13.83 19.43
CA LEU A 246 -32.68 -14.93 20.27
C LEU A 246 -31.14 -15.00 20.31
N GLY A 247 -30.54 -14.19 21.18
CA GLY A 247 -29.10 -14.21 21.46
C GLY A 247 -28.22 -13.49 20.43
N GLU A 248 -28.80 -12.91 19.38
CA GLU A 248 -28.06 -12.15 18.37
C GLU A 248 -27.91 -10.69 18.82
N GLN A 249 -26.68 -10.22 18.94
CA GLN A 249 -26.34 -8.83 19.19
C GLN A 249 -25.56 -8.29 17.99
N GLY A 250 -26.01 -7.18 17.42
CA GLY A 250 -25.32 -6.47 16.35
C GLY A 250 -24.84 -5.11 16.84
N ALA A 251 -23.62 -4.72 16.49
CA ALA A 251 -23.15 -3.36 16.71
C ALA A 251 -23.85 -2.41 15.74
N LEU A 252 -24.38 -1.30 16.24
CA LEU A 252 -25.07 -0.28 15.44
C LEU A 252 -24.14 0.82 14.92
N ASN A 253 -22.99 1.01 15.55
CA ASN A 253 -22.05 2.09 15.26
C ASN A 253 -20.58 1.64 15.34
N VAL A 254 -20.32 0.37 15.06
CA VAL A 254 -18.96 -0.21 14.95
C VAL A 254 -18.92 -0.96 13.63
N HIS A 255 -18.65 -0.23 12.54
CA HIS A 255 -18.56 -0.79 11.19
C HIS A 255 -17.11 -0.93 10.71
N SER A 256 -16.16 -0.38 11.46
CA SER A 256 -14.73 -0.50 11.17
C SER A 256 -14.07 -1.59 12.03
N PRO A 257 -12.96 -2.20 11.57
CA PRO A 257 -12.19 -3.17 12.36
C PRO A 257 -11.45 -2.58 13.57
N SER A 258 -11.61 -1.30 13.89
CA SER A 258 -10.93 -0.65 15.04
C SER A 258 -11.50 -1.03 16.40
N GLY A 259 -12.66 -1.72 16.43
CA GLY A 259 -13.39 -2.03 17.65
C GLY A 259 -14.00 -0.82 18.39
N LYS A 260 -13.74 0.41 17.94
CA LYS A 260 -14.28 1.66 18.51
C LYS A 260 -15.58 2.06 17.82
N SER A 261 -16.29 3.04 18.37
CA SER A 261 -17.39 3.64 17.62
C SER A 261 -16.88 4.30 16.33
N ASP A 262 -17.72 4.34 15.31
CA ASP A 262 -17.38 4.96 14.02
C ASP A 262 -17.01 6.44 14.20
N PHE A 263 -17.65 7.11 15.16
CA PHE A 263 -17.35 8.50 15.49
C PHE A 263 -15.93 8.66 16.04
N GLU A 264 -15.53 7.87 17.05
CA GLU A 264 -14.17 7.91 17.60
C GLU A 264 -13.13 7.57 16.53
N THR A 265 -13.39 6.55 15.71
CA THR A 265 -12.50 6.18 14.59
C THR A 265 -12.34 7.32 13.59
N SER A 266 -13.43 8.02 13.27
CA SER A 266 -13.39 9.19 12.37
C SER A 266 -12.63 10.37 12.97
N MET A 267 -12.74 10.58 14.29
CA MET A 267 -12.05 11.66 14.99
C MET A 267 -10.55 11.40 15.13
N ASP A 268 -10.16 10.15 15.41
CA ASP A 268 -8.76 9.72 15.39
C ASP A 268 -8.15 9.92 13.99
N THR A 269 -8.89 9.55 12.94
CA THR A 269 -8.47 9.78 11.54
C THR A 269 -8.31 11.27 11.25
N LEU A 270 -9.27 12.11 11.66
CA LEU A 270 -9.21 13.56 11.46
C LEU A 270 -7.99 14.17 12.16
N ARG A 271 -7.71 13.79 13.41
CA ARG A 271 -6.52 14.25 14.16
C ARG A 271 -5.22 13.77 13.54
N ALA A 272 -5.22 12.57 12.96
CA ALA A 272 -4.07 12.05 12.24
C ALA A 272 -3.82 12.81 10.94
N GLU A 273 -4.84 13.01 10.09
CA GLU A 273 -4.68 13.62 8.75
C GLU A 273 -4.62 15.15 8.78
N VAL A 274 -5.19 15.81 9.80
CA VAL A 274 -5.27 17.27 9.88
C VAL A 274 -4.77 17.73 11.26
N PRO A 275 -3.45 17.76 11.49
CA PRO A 275 -2.87 17.99 12.81
C PRO A 275 -3.15 19.39 13.39
N ASN A 276 -3.49 20.36 12.54
CA ASN A 276 -3.79 21.73 12.96
C ASN A 276 -5.26 21.93 13.35
N CYS A 277 -6.12 20.94 13.13
CA CYS A 277 -7.53 21.00 13.49
C CYS A 277 -7.71 20.92 15.01
N LYS A 278 -8.43 21.89 15.60
CA LYS A 278 -8.66 22.00 17.05
C LYS A 278 -10.14 22.04 17.41
#